data_AF-A0A5D0CZL2-F1
#
_entry.id   AF-A0A5D0CZL2-F1
#
_cell.length_a   1.000
_cell.length_b   1.000
_cell.length_c   1.000
_cell.angle_alpha   90.00
_cell.angle_beta   90.00
_cell.angle_gamma   90.00
#
_symmetry.space_group_name_H-M   'P 1'
#
loop_
_entity.id
_entity.type
_entity.pdbx_description
1 polymer ?
#
loop_
_entity_poly.entity_id
_entity_poly.type
_entity_poly.pdbx_seq_one_letter_code
_entity_poly.pdbx_strand_id
1 'polypeptide(L)'
;MPYQALLLPLSSGGPSNLFLNTIVFWGFVLLGMMTIGGFFMFRKFLKVLPKADGMSKLDWQNHWVEKSRHLWGDDAKAFLNLLVQPVPGPFRDIAKHSIAAEIGRIALEEGATEVTRDHCIKGYITATPKRDNKFLIQFLEKNQIDYRPYRHLMNK
;
A
#
# COMPACT_ATOMS: atom_id res chain seq x y z
N MET A 1 -77.77 -33.28 -9.26
CA MET A 1 -76.79 -33.10 -8.16
C MET A 1 -75.87 -31.95 -8.54
N PRO A 2 -75.91 -30.78 -7.87
CA PRO A 2 -75.06 -29.65 -8.23
C PRO A 2 -73.66 -29.81 -7.65
N TYR A 3 -72.64 -29.54 -8.47
CA TYR A 3 -71.24 -29.50 -8.05
C TYR A 3 -71.00 -28.15 -7.35
N GLN A 4 -70.92 -28.14 -6.02
CA GLN A 4 -70.49 -26.94 -5.29
C GLN A 4 -68.97 -26.81 -5.43
N ALA A 5 -68.53 -25.84 -6.23
CA ALA A 5 -67.13 -25.45 -6.30
C ALA A 5 -66.70 -24.85 -4.96
N LEU A 6 -65.81 -25.57 -4.25
CA LEU A 6 -65.23 -25.15 -2.98
C LEU A 6 -64.25 -23.98 -3.25
N LEU A 7 -64.74 -22.74 -3.21
CA LEU A 7 -63.88 -21.56 -3.23
C LEU A 7 -63.18 -21.43 -1.88
N LEU A 8 -61.98 -22.01 -1.75
CA LEU A 8 -61.08 -21.76 -0.64
C LEU A 8 -60.72 -20.26 -0.62
N PRO A 9 -61.05 -19.50 0.44
CA PRO A 9 -60.55 -18.15 0.55
C PRO A 9 -59.03 -18.22 0.75
N LEU A 10 -58.27 -17.79 -0.25
CA LEU A 10 -56.86 -17.48 -0.09
C LEU A 10 -56.77 -16.25 0.82
N SER A 11 -56.76 -16.46 2.13
CA SER A 11 -56.41 -15.39 3.06
C SER A 11 -54.92 -15.10 2.90
N SER A 12 -54.58 -14.15 2.05
CA SER A 12 -53.24 -13.55 2.02
C SER A 12 -53.09 -12.66 3.24
N GLY A 13 -52.84 -13.28 4.40
CA GLY A 13 -52.39 -12.55 5.59
C GLY A 13 -51.12 -11.76 5.22
N GLY A 14 -51.16 -10.44 5.42
CA GLY A 14 -49.98 -9.60 5.19
C GLY A 14 -48.77 -10.07 6.01
N PRO A 15 -47.55 -9.68 5.60
CA PRO A 15 -46.34 -10.05 6.33
C PRO A 15 -46.44 -9.67 7.80
N SER A 16 -45.94 -10.54 8.68
CA SER A 16 -46.02 -10.31 10.13
C SER A 16 -45.25 -9.04 10.52
N ASN A 17 -45.76 -8.32 11.52
CA ASN A 17 -45.08 -7.13 12.06
C ASN A 17 -43.65 -7.44 12.53
N LEU A 18 -43.40 -8.65 13.02
CA LEU A 18 -42.07 -9.11 13.41
C LEU A 18 -41.12 -9.20 12.21
N PHE A 19 -41.59 -9.74 11.08
CA PHE A 19 -40.83 -9.80 9.84
C PHE A 19 -40.53 -8.40 9.30
N LEU A 20 -41.53 -7.51 9.27
CA LEU A 20 -41.36 -6.12 8.85
C LEU A 20 -40.35 -5.37 9.73
N ASN A 21 -40.45 -5.49 11.06
CA ASN A 21 -39.50 -4.86 11.99
C ASN A 21 -38.07 -5.39 11.84
N THR A 22 -37.93 -6.68 11.52
CA THR A 22 -36.62 -7.31 11.27
C THR A 22 -35.97 -6.74 10.00
N ILE A 23 -36.73 -6.54 8.93
CA ILE A 23 -36.24 -5.90 7.69
C ILE A 23 -35.78 -4.47 7.98
N VAL A 24 -36.59 -3.69 8.70
CA VAL A 24 -36.25 -2.30 9.05
C VAL A 24 -34.97 -2.26 9.90
N PHE A 25 -34.84 -3.13 10.90
CA PHE A 25 -33.62 -3.26 11.71
C PHE A 25 -32.39 -3.54 10.85
N TRP A 26 -32.44 -4.55 9.99
CA TRP A 26 -31.31 -4.88 9.11
C TRP A 26 -31.00 -3.76 8.11
N GLY A 27 -32.00 -3.00 7.66
CA GLY A 27 -31.79 -1.80 6.84
C GLY A 27 -30.89 -0.77 7.55
N PHE A 28 -31.17 -0.48 8.83
CA PHE A 28 -30.31 0.41 9.62
C PHE A 28 -28.93 -0.17 9.90
N VAL A 29 -28.83 -1.49 10.16
CA VAL A 29 -27.54 -2.16 10.38
C VAL A 29 -26.66 -2.05 9.13
N LEU A 30 -27.19 -2.36 7.95
CA LEU A 30 -26.45 -2.27 6.69
C LEU A 30 -26.06 -0.82 6.35
N LEU A 31 -26.96 0.14 6.57
CA LEU A 31 -26.65 1.56 6.40
C LEU A 31 -25.54 2.02 7.36
N GLY A 32 -25.58 1.59 8.62
CA GLY A 32 -24.52 1.85 9.60
C GLY A 32 -23.18 1.24 9.18
N MET A 33 -23.17 -0.02 8.74
CA MET A 33 -21.96 -0.67 8.24
C MET A 33 -21.40 0.02 6.98
N MET A 34 -22.26 0.46 6.06
CA MET A 34 -21.85 1.16 4.86
C MET A 34 -21.24 2.53 5.17
N THR A 35 -21.83 3.30 6.09
CA THR A 35 -21.30 4.60 6.50
C THR A 35 -19.97 4.47 7.24
N ILE A 36 -19.85 3.51 8.15
CA ILE A 36 -18.60 3.21 8.86
C ILE A 36 -17.52 2.75 7.87
N GLY A 37 -17.83 1.79 6.98
CA GLY A 37 -16.92 1.32 5.95
C GLY A 37 -16.46 2.44 5.01
N GLY A 38 -17.40 3.29 4.59
CA GLY A 38 -17.14 4.49 3.81
C GLY A 38 -16.20 5.47 4.50
N PHE A 39 -16.40 5.74 5.80
CA PHE A 39 -15.52 6.61 6.59
C PHE A 39 -14.06 6.12 6.62
N PHE A 40 -13.83 4.82 6.82
CA PHE A 40 -12.47 4.25 6.81
C PHE A 40 -11.82 4.32 5.43
N MET A 41 -12.56 3.96 4.37
CA MET A 41 -12.09 4.06 2.99
C MET A 41 -11.77 5.52 2.62
N PHE A 42 -12.63 6.47 3.00
CA PHE A 42 -12.44 7.88 2.72
C PHE A 42 -11.19 8.44 3.43
N ARG A 43 -10.98 8.11 4.71
CA ARG A 43 -9.75 8.51 5.43
C ARG A 43 -8.48 7.96 4.77
N LYS A 44 -8.54 6.72 4.26
CA LYS A 44 -7.42 6.13 3.52
C LYS A 44 -7.22 6.83 2.17
N PHE A 45 -8.31 7.16 1.48
CA PHE A 45 -8.31 7.86 0.20
C PHE A 45 -7.71 9.27 0.29
N LEU A 46 -8.04 10.04 1.33
CA LEU A 46 -7.47 11.38 1.55
C LEU A 46 -5.92 11.37 1.64
N LYS A 47 -5.31 10.24 2.03
CA LYS A 47 -3.85 10.09 2.08
C LYS A 47 -3.20 9.83 0.72
N VAL A 48 -4.00 9.46 -0.29
CA VAL A 48 -3.54 9.11 -1.65
C VAL A 48 -3.78 10.27 -2.62
N LEU A 49 -4.54 11.30 -2.22
CA LEU A 49 -4.74 12.49 -3.03
C LEU A 49 -3.40 13.13 -3.45
N PRO A 50 -3.35 13.72 -4.66
CA PRO A 50 -2.18 14.44 -5.13
C PRO A 50 -1.78 15.50 -4.10
N LYS A 51 -0.47 15.71 -3.97
CA LYS A 51 0.05 16.71 -3.04
C LYS A 51 -0.21 18.11 -3.60
N ALA A 52 0.26 19.15 -2.91
CA ALA A 52 0.10 20.54 -3.31
C ALA A 52 0.65 20.85 -4.73
N ASP A 53 1.50 19.98 -5.27
CA ASP A 53 2.10 20.04 -6.61
C ASP A 53 1.25 19.35 -7.70
N GLY A 54 0.10 18.76 -7.35
CA GLY A 54 -0.75 18.01 -8.29
C GLY A 54 -0.24 16.60 -8.61
N MET A 55 0.92 16.20 -8.08
CA MET A 55 1.54 14.90 -8.36
C MET A 55 1.32 13.93 -7.21
N SER A 56 1.05 12.66 -7.53
CA SER A 56 0.97 11.62 -6.52
C SER A 56 2.37 11.18 -6.07
N LYS A 57 2.44 10.46 -4.96
CA LYS A 57 3.70 9.82 -4.53
C LYS A 57 4.25 8.89 -5.61
N LEU A 58 3.38 8.19 -6.34
CA LEU A 58 3.78 7.27 -7.40
C LEU A 58 4.37 8.01 -8.60
N ASP A 59 3.79 9.15 -8.97
CA ASP A 59 4.29 9.94 -10.10
C ASP A 59 5.70 10.48 -9.82
N TRP A 60 5.95 10.93 -8.59
CA TRP A 60 7.29 11.29 -8.15
C TRP A 60 8.26 10.11 -8.17
N GLN A 61 7.82 8.92 -7.78
CA GLN A 61 8.67 7.73 -7.87
C GLN A 61 9.06 7.42 -9.31
N ASN A 62 8.10 7.44 -10.22
CA ASN A 62 8.34 7.25 -11.65
C ASN A 62 9.31 8.30 -12.20
N HIS A 63 9.13 9.57 -11.82
CA HIS A 63 10.02 10.66 -12.22
C HIS A 63 11.47 10.38 -11.84
N TRP A 64 11.74 9.99 -10.59
CA TRP A 64 13.10 9.73 -10.12
C TRP A 64 13.71 8.46 -10.73
N VAL A 65 12.91 7.41 -10.95
CA VAL A 65 13.37 6.19 -11.64
C VAL A 65 13.79 6.51 -13.06
N GLU A 66 12.95 7.20 -13.84
CA GLU A 66 13.27 7.54 -15.22
C GLU A 66 14.46 8.51 -15.33
N LYS A 67 14.48 9.53 -14.48
CA LYS A 67 15.56 10.52 -14.48
C LYS A 67 16.90 9.90 -14.08
N SER A 68 16.92 8.94 -13.16
CA SER A 68 18.16 8.29 -12.71
C SER A 68 18.59 7.11 -13.59
N ARG A 69 17.76 6.65 -14.53
CA ARG A 69 17.97 5.40 -15.31
C ARG A 69 19.36 5.26 -15.92
N HIS A 70 19.94 6.36 -16.38
CA HIS A 70 21.27 6.41 -16.99
C HIS A 70 22.43 6.22 -16.01
N LEU A 71 22.20 6.44 -14.71
CA LEU A 71 23.19 6.30 -13.64
C LEU A 71 23.34 4.85 -13.15
N TRP A 72 22.43 3.94 -13.56
CA TRP A 72 22.38 2.57 -13.04
C TRP A 72 23.32 1.62 -13.77
N GLY A 73 24.47 1.34 -13.16
CA GLY A 73 25.34 0.23 -13.52
C GLY A 73 24.77 -1.14 -13.11
N ASP A 74 25.35 -2.22 -13.64
CA ASP A 74 24.86 -3.58 -13.40
C ASP A 74 25.12 -4.04 -11.96
N ASP A 75 26.22 -3.61 -11.34
CA ASP A 75 26.51 -3.87 -9.93
C ASP A 75 25.45 -3.25 -9.00
N ALA A 76 25.00 -2.02 -9.31
CA ALA A 76 23.95 -1.34 -8.55
C ALA A 76 22.60 -2.06 -8.67
N LYS A 77 22.25 -2.53 -9.89
CA LYS A 77 21.03 -3.32 -10.12
C LYS A 77 21.09 -4.66 -9.38
N ALA A 78 22.23 -5.35 -9.42
CA ALA A 78 22.44 -6.59 -8.69
C ALA A 78 22.31 -6.38 -7.18
N PHE A 79 22.88 -5.29 -6.67
CA PHE A 79 22.78 -4.96 -5.25
C PHE A 79 21.35 -4.57 -4.85
N LEU A 80 20.62 -3.82 -5.67
CA LEU A 80 19.19 -3.57 -5.45
C LEU A 80 18.38 -4.87 -5.36
N ASN A 81 18.66 -5.84 -6.24
CA ASN A 81 18.00 -7.15 -6.20
C ASN A 81 18.28 -7.90 -4.89
N LEU A 82 19.47 -7.76 -4.33
CA LEU A 82 19.81 -8.29 -3.00
C LEU A 82 18.97 -7.61 -1.91
N LEU A 83 18.93 -6.27 -1.90
CA LEU A 83 18.23 -5.47 -0.88
C LEU A 83 16.72 -5.75 -0.81
N VAL A 84 16.10 -6.20 -1.90
CA VAL A 84 14.67 -6.54 -1.94
C VAL A 84 14.34 -8.01 -1.64
N GLN A 85 15.34 -8.87 -1.43
CA GLN A 85 15.12 -10.27 -1.05
C GLN A 85 14.25 -10.49 0.21
N PRO A 86 14.38 -9.71 1.30
CA PRO A 86 13.57 -9.96 2.51
C PRO A 86 12.09 -9.61 2.32
N VAL A 87 11.73 -8.95 1.21
CA VAL A 87 10.34 -8.58 0.91
C VAL A 87 9.56 -9.80 0.37
N PRO A 88 8.34 -10.07 0.88
CA PRO A 88 7.49 -11.13 0.35
C PRO A 88 7.16 -10.92 -1.13
N GLY A 89 7.08 -12.01 -1.89
CA GLY A 89 6.92 -12.00 -3.36
C GLY A 89 5.88 -11.01 -3.90
N PRO A 90 4.62 -11.01 -3.41
CA PRO A 90 3.57 -10.12 -3.91
C PRO A 90 3.86 -8.62 -3.77
N PHE A 91 4.80 -8.23 -2.90
CA PHE A 91 5.14 -6.83 -2.63
C PHE A 91 6.53 -6.45 -3.13
N ARG A 92 7.30 -7.42 -3.64
CA ARG A 92 8.71 -7.21 -3.98
C ARG A 92 8.90 -6.19 -5.09
N ASP A 93 8.08 -6.22 -6.13
CA ASP A 93 8.21 -5.29 -7.26
C ASP A 93 7.86 -3.86 -6.85
N ILE A 94 6.81 -3.70 -6.04
CA ILE A 94 6.41 -2.39 -5.49
C ILE A 94 7.51 -1.83 -4.57
N ALA A 95 8.09 -2.67 -3.70
CA ALA A 95 9.19 -2.28 -2.84
C ALA A 95 10.44 -1.92 -3.65
N LYS A 96 10.81 -2.75 -4.64
CA LYS A 96 11.93 -2.51 -5.55
C LYS A 96 11.80 -1.19 -6.27
N HIS A 97 10.62 -0.88 -6.79
CA HIS A 97 10.34 0.39 -7.44
C HIS A 97 10.49 1.57 -6.47
N SER A 98 9.90 1.46 -5.27
CA SER A 98 10.01 2.52 -4.26
C SER A 98 11.44 2.76 -3.78
N ILE A 99 12.25 1.69 -3.63
CA ILE A 99 13.66 1.78 -3.23
C ILE A 99 14.48 2.36 -4.38
N ALA A 100 14.27 1.91 -5.61
CA ALA A 100 14.97 2.44 -6.79
C ALA A 100 14.71 3.94 -6.99
N ALA A 101 13.47 4.38 -6.80
CA ALA A 101 13.11 5.80 -6.85
C ALA A 101 13.89 6.62 -5.80
N GLU A 102 14.00 6.11 -4.57
CA GLU A 102 14.71 6.80 -3.49
C GLU A 102 16.23 6.85 -3.74
N ILE A 103 16.83 5.74 -4.20
CA ILE A 103 18.23 5.68 -4.60
C ILE A 103 18.51 6.67 -5.73
N GLY A 104 17.66 6.68 -6.75
CA GLY A 104 17.77 7.59 -7.89
C GLY A 104 17.66 9.05 -7.49
N ARG A 105 16.73 9.37 -6.57
CA ARG A 105 16.58 10.72 -5.98
C ARG A 105 17.87 11.16 -5.29
N ILE A 106 18.41 10.33 -4.40
CA ILE A 106 19.63 10.66 -3.65
C ILE A 106 20.82 10.83 -4.59
N ALA A 107 21.01 9.92 -5.56
CA ALA A 107 22.11 10.02 -6.52
C ALA A 107 22.05 11.30 -7.37
N LEU A 108 20.85 11.69 -7.81
CA LEU A 108 20.65 12.91 -8.58
C LEU A 108 20.81 14.17 -7.72
N GLU A 109 20.38 14.16 -6.47
CA GLU A 109 20.56 15.27 -5.53
C GLU A 109 22.03 15.47 -5.12
N GLU A 110 22.78 14.38 -4.97
CA GLU A 110 24.22 14.41 -4.69
C GLU A 110 25.06 14.73 -5.95
N GLY A 111 24.44 14.81 -7.13
CA GLY A 111 25.12 15.09 -8.40
C GLY A 111 26.04 13.95 -8.85
N ALA A 112 25.76 12.72 -8.45
CA ALA A 112 26.57 11.57 -8.76
C ALA A 112 26.48 11.20 -10.25
N THR A 113 27.61 10.81 -10.83
CA THR A 113 27.70 10.33 -12.22
C THR A 113 27.23 8.87 -12.37
N GLU A 114 27.19 8.12 -11.27
CA GLU A 114 26.75 6.72 -11.22
C GLU A 114 26.16 6.37 -9.86
N VAL A 115 25.26 5.38 -9.82
CA VAL A 115 24.71 4.84 -8.58
C VAL A 115 25.73 3.92 -7.92
N THR A 116 26.32 4.38 -6.82
CA THR A 116 27.25 3.57 -6.01
C THR A 116 26.53 2.78 -4.92
N ARG A 117 27.26 1.85 -4.28
CA ARG A 117 26.76 1.09 -3.13
C ARG A 117 26.28 1.98 -1.98
N ASP A 118 26.94 3.12 -1.75
CA ASP A 118 26.57 4.09 -0.72
C ASP A 118 25.16 4.64 -0.95
N HIS A 119 24.87 5.07 -2.18
CA HIS A 119 23.53 5.51 -2.59
C HIS A 119 22.48 4.41 -2.40
N CYS A 120 22.81 3.17 -2.75
CA CYS A 120 21.90 2.03 -2.56
C CYS A 120 21.55 1.80 -1.09
N ILE A 121 22.54 1.85 -0.18
CA ILE A 121 22.32 1.67 1.25
C ILE A 121 21.51 2.84 1.82
N LYS A 122 21.89 4.08 1.50
CA LYS A 122 21.15 5.29 1.91
C LYS A 122 19.69 5.25 1.45
N GLY A 123 19.47 4.93 0.18
CA GLY A 123 18.13 4.84 -0.40
C GLY A 123 17.30 3.72 0.19
N TYR A 124 17.90 2.55 0.45
CA TYR A 124 17.21 1.44 1.11
C TYR A 124 16.77 1.76 2.54
N ILE A 125 17.65 2.38 3.34
CA ILE A 125 17.33 2.80 4.70
C ILE A 125 16.24 3.88 4.68
N THR A 126 16.36 4.88 3.80
CA THR A 126 15.43 6.01 3.72
C THR A 126 14.04 5.58 3.20
N ALA A 127 13.99 4.63 2.26
CA ALA A 127 12.74 4.10 1.74
C ALA A 127 12.01 3.18 2.74
N THR A 128 12.70 2.66 3.75
CA THR A 128 12.14 1.73 4.72
C THR A 128 11.36 2.47 5.82
N PRO A 129 10.10 2.11 6.09
CA PRO A 129 9.33 2.71 7.19
C PRO A 129 9.91 2.37 8.57
N LYS A 130 9.84 3.29 9.55
CA LYS A 130 10.30 3.07 10.94
C LYS A 130 9.92 1.74 11.56
N ARG A 131 8.65 1.35 11.36
CA ARG A 131 8.08 0.11 11.91
C ARG A 131 8.82 -1.15 11.43
N ASP A 132 9.47 -1.06 10.27
CA ASP A 132 10.13 -2.17 9.58
C ASP A 132 11.66 -2.14 9.78
N ASN A 133 12.19 -1.16 10.53
CA ASN A 133 13.64 -1.00 10.80
C ASN A 133 14.28 -2.23 11.46
N LYS A 134 13.53 -2.99 12.25
CA LYS A 134 14.04 -4.21 12.88
C LYS A 134 14.47 -5.24 11.82
N PHE A 135 13.66 -5.42 10.77
CA PHE A 135 13.97 -6.34 9.68
C PHE A 135 15.10 -5.83 8.80
N LEU A 136 15.13 -4.52 8.55
CA LEU A 136 16.21 -3.83 7.86
C LEU A 136 17.57 -4.10 8.53
N ILE A 137 17.68 -3.85 9.84
CA ILE A 137 18.92 -4.06 10.60
C ILE A 137 19.36 -5.52 10.53
N GLN A 138 18.44 -6.44 10.80
CA GLN A 138 18.73 -7.89 10.74
C GLN A 138 19.24 -8.32 9.37
N PHE A 139 18.66 -7.78 8.30
CA PHE A 139 19.09 -8.07 6.93
C PHE A 139 20.49 -7.50 6.64
N LEU A 140 20.75 -6.25 7.03
CA LEU A 140 22.06 -5.61 6.82
C LEU A 140 23.17 -6.31 7.60
N GLU A 141 22.92 -6.67 8.86
CA GLU A 141 23.86 -7.44 9.70
C GLU A 141 24.15 -8.82 9.11
N LYS A 142 23.11 -9.54 8.66
CA LYS A 142 23.25 -10.86 8.03
C LYS A 142 24.11 -10.82 6.75
N ASN A 143 24.01 -9.74 5.98
CA ASN A 143 24.78 -9.55 4.75
C ASN A 143 26.11 -8.82 4.97
N GLN A 144 26.51 -8.58 6.23
CA GLN A 144 27.75 -7.86 6.59
C GLN A 144 27.87 -6.47 5.96
N ILE A 145 26.73 -5.77 5.78
CA ILE A 145 26.69 -4.43 5.21
C ILE A 145 26.85 -3.42 6.35
N ASP A 146 27.91 -2.60 6.31
CA ASP A 146 28.11 -1.55 7.31
C ASP A 146 27.10 -0.41 7.11
N TYR A 147 26.23 -0.23 8.10
CA TYR A 147 25.20 0.82 8.12
C TYR A 147 25.42 1.86 9.21
N ARG A 148 26.53 1.76 9.97
CA ARG A 148 26.87 2.69 11.06
C ARG A 148 26.85 4.17 10.62
N PRO A 149 27.36 4.55 9.42
CA PRO A 149 27.32 5.94 8.96
C PRO A 149 25.89 6.48 8.78
N TYR A 150 24.93 5.59 8.49
CA TYR A 150 23.55 5.96 8.13
C TYR A 150 22.55 5.74 9.27
N ARG A 151 23.01 5.40 10.48
CA ARG A 151 22.15 5.25 11.68
C ARG A 151 21.21 6.43 11.89
N HIS A 152 21.65 7.64 11.55
CA HIS A 152 20.86 8.86 11.66
C HIS A 152 19.62 8.85 10.75
N LEU A 153 19.67 8.16 9.60
CA LEU A 153 18.54 8.04 8.67
C LEU A 153 17.44 7.09 9.20
N MET A 154 17.78 6.18 10.11
CA MET A 154 16.83 5.19 10.65
C MET A 154 15.83 5.79 11.65
N ASN A 155 16.12 6.93 12.27
CA ASN A 155 15.29 7.52 13.33
C ASN A 155 14.17 8.44 12.81
N LYS A 156 14.07 8.67 11.50
CA LYS A 156 13.15 9.64 10.86
C LYS A 156 11.76 9.13 10.62
#